data_AF-A0AAN6VL41-F1
#
_entry.id   AF-A0AAN6VL41-F1
#
_cell.length_a   1.000
_cell.length_b   1.000
_cell.length_c   1.000
_cell.angle_alpha   90.00
_cell.angle_beta   90.00
_cell.angle_gamma   90.00
#
_symmetry.space_group_name_H-M   'P 1'
#
loop_
_entity.id
_entity.type
_entity.pdbx_description
1 polymer ?
#
loop_
_entity_poly.entity_id
_entity_poly.type
_entity_poly.pdbx_seq_one_letter_code
_entity_poly.pdbx_strand_id
1 'polypeptide(L)'
;FLASNHDVKIVILAKFDHRRHHILLETWEEQEWHPQGAMTRNRAAIQQHRGLVPILRQEITITRDATTNPVSYNVTRGALVLGHRRRIPP
;
A
#
# COMPACT_ATOMS: atom_id res chain seq x y z
N PHE A 1 8.75 7.38 -0.55
CA PHE A 1 8.50 8.38 -1.60
C PHE A 1 9.64 9.38 -1.57
N LEU A 2 10.72 9.13 -2.34
CA LEU A 2 11.97 9.91 -2.23
C LEU A 2 11.87 11.32 -2.84
N ALA A 3 10.90 11.56 -3.71
CA ALA A 3 10.76 12.84 -4.42
C ALA A 3 10.45 14.04 -3.51
N SER A 4 9.94 13.81 -2.29
CA SER A 4 9.53 14.88 -1.38
C SER A 4 10.42 15.03 -0.15
N ASN A 5 11.47 14.22 0.05
CA ASN A 5 12.30 14.22 1.27
C ASN A 5 11.48 14.08 2.59
N HIS A 6 10.35 13.38 2.53
CA HIS A 6 9.56 13.04 3.72
C HIS A 6 9.83 11.58 4.09
N ASP A 7 9.96 11.28 5.39
CA ASP A 7 9.96 9.91 5.93
C ASP A 7 8.52 9.34 5.90
N VAL A 8 8.04 9.06 4.69
CA VAL A 8 6.68 8.53 4.46
C VAL A 8 6.68 7.03 4.71
N LYS A 9 6.14 6.64 5.87
CA LYS A 9 6.08 5.22 6.29
C LYS A 9 4.90 4.46 5.68
N ILE A 10 3.79 5.15 5.41
CA ILE A 10 2.55 4.57 4.85
C ILE A 10 1.93 5.57 3.87
N VAL A 11 1.48 5.09 2.72
CA VAL A 11 0.63 5.84 1.78
C VAL A 11 -0.74 5.17 1.68
N ILE A 12 -1.78 5.98 1.80
CA ILE A 12 -3.17 5.54 1.57
C ILE A 12 -3.59 6.06 0.20
N LEU A 13 -3.92 5.15 -0.71
CA LEU A 13 -4.47 5.49 -2.01
C LEU A 13 -5.97 5.19 -2.00
N ALA A 14 -6.78 6.23 -2.24
CA ALA A 14 -8.22 6.11 -2.38
C ALA A 14 -8.61 6.24 -3.84
N LYS A 15 -9.29 5.22 -4.38
CA LYS A 15 -9.79 5.20 -5.75
C LYS A 15 -11.30 5.08 -5.71
N PHE A 16 -12.01 5.94 -6.43
CA PHE A 16 -13.45 5.85 -6.57
C PHE A 16 -13.81 5.32 -7.97
N ASP A 17 -14.49 4.18 -8.02
CA ASP A 17 -15.09 3.67 -9.26
C ASP A 17 -16.54 4.14 -9.33
N HIS A 18 -16.77 5.15 -10.18
CA HIS A 18 -18.09 5.72 -10.42
C HIS A 18 -19.08 4.71 -11.01
N ARG A 19 -18.63 3.73 -11.82
CA ARG A 19 -19.51 2.75 -12.47
C ARG A 19 -20.02 1.72 -11.47
N ARG A 20 -19.17 1.35 -10.52
CA ARG A 20 -19.47 0.32 -9.51
C ARG A 20 -19.92 0.89 -8.17
N HIS A 21 -19.92 2.21 -8.02
CA HIS A 21 -20.23 2.93 -6.78
C HIS A 21 -19.46 2.37 -5.57
N HIS A 22 -18.19 2.06 -5.76
CA HIS A 22 -17.32 1.61 -4.69
C HIS A 22 -16.06 2.45 -4.57
N ILE A 23 -15.51 2.45 -3.37
CA ILE A 23 -14.22 3.04 -3.06
C ILE A 23 -13.26 1.89 -2.76
N LEU A 24 -12.13 1.88 -3.45
CA LEU A 24 -10.99 1.02 -3.14
C LEU A 24 -10.00 1.84 -2.30
N LEU A 25 -9.65 1.32 -1.12
CA LEU A 25 -8.59 1.89 -0.29
C LEU A 25 -7.41 0.92 -0.25
N GLU A 26 -6.23 1.42 -0.58
CA GLU A 26 -4.99 0.66 -0.59
C GLU A 26 -3.99 1.29 0.37
N THR A 27 -3.32 0.47 1.19
CA THR A 27 -2.15 0.90 1.97
C THR A 27 -0.88 0.41 1.32
N TRP A 28 0.03 1.33 1.06
CA TRP A 28 1.33 1.06 0.47
C TRP A 28 2.43 1.45 1.46
N GLU A 29 3.45 0.63 1.57
CA GLU A 29 4.65 0.90 2.38
C GLU A 29 5.90 0.71 1.54
N GLU A 30 6.99 1.35 1.92
CA GLU A 30 8.31 1.04 1.37
C GLU A 30 8.92 -0.13 2.13
N GLN A 31 9.47 -1.10 1.40
CA GLN A 31 10.20 -2.22 1.97
C GLN A 31 11.56 -2.37 1.30
N GLU A 32 12.55 -2.72 2.10
CA GLU A 32 13.88 -3.09 1.62
C GLU A 32 13.79 -4.26 0.63
N TRP A 33 14.27 -4.05 -0.58
CA TRP A 33 14.40 -5.09 -1.58
C TRP A 33 15.80 -5.72 -1.48
N HIS A 34 15.84 -7.00 -1.14
CA HIS A 34 17.06 -7.79 -1.16
C HIS A 34 17.07 -8.70 -2.39
N PRO A 35 17.92 -8.44 -3.40
CA PRO A 35 18.05 -9.36 -4.52
C PRO A 35 18.68 -10.67 -4.05
N GLN A 36 18.02 -11.80 -4.34
CA GLN A 36 18.60 -13.14 -4.15
C GLN A 36 19.34 -13.55 -5.42
N GLY A 37 20.67 -13.68 -5.35
CA GLY A 37 21.52 -14.19 -6.43
C GLY A 37 22.64 -13.24 -6.88
N ALA A 38 23.57 -13.77 -7.69
CA ALA A 38 24.69 -13.01 -8.22
C ALA A 38 24.21 -11.91 -9.18
N MET A 39 24.51 -10.65 -8.87
CA MET A 39 24.21 -9.52 -9.74
C MET A 39 25.44 -9.09 -10.54
N THR A 40 25.23 -8.80 -11.81
CA THR A 40 26.22 -8.16 -12.68
C THR A 40 26.52 -6.73 -12.20
N ARG A 41 27.78 -6.28 -12.29
CA ARG A 41 28.27 -4.97 -11.81
C ARG A 41 27.41 -3.77 -12.25
N ASN A 42 26.84 -3.81 -13.45
CA ASN A 42 25.96 -2.75 -13.98
C ASN A 42 24.60 -2.67 -13.29
N ARG A 43 24.03 -3.80 -12.84
CA ARG A 43 22.79 -3.80 -12.04
C ARG A 43 23.06 -3.23 -10.65
N ALA A 44 24.16 -3.65 -10.02
CA ALA A 44 24.58 -3.14 -8.71
C ALA A 44 24.73 -1.60 -8.67
N ALA A 45 25.30 -0.98 -9.71
CA ALA A 45 25.45 0.48 -9.79
C ALA A 45 24.11 1.23 -9.95
N ILE A 46 23.14 0.66 -10.67
CA ILE A 46 21.77 1.22 -10.79
C ILE A 46 20.98 1.01 -9.49
N GLN A 47 21.32 -0.02 -8.70
CA GLN A 47 20.66 -0.37 -7.44
C GLN A 47 21.14 0.39 -6.20
N GLN A 48 22.33 0.98 -6.21
CA GLN A 48 22.83 1.78 -5.07
C GLN A 48 21.89 2.94 -4.70
N HIS A 49 20.98 3.34 -5.59
CA HIS A 49 19.95 4.35 -5.34
C HIS A 49 18.55 3.80 -5.04
N ARG A 50 18.32 2.47 -5.00
CA ARG A 50 16.97 1.88 -4.99
C ARG A 50 16.80 0.68 -4.04
N GLY A 51 17.20 0.86 -2.78
CA GLY A 51 17.00 -0.15 -1.74
C GLY A 51 15.55 -0.34 -1.31
N LEU A 52 14.67 0.63 -1.57
CA LEU A 52 13.26 0.60 -1.16
C LEU A 52 12.33 0.45 -2.36
N VAL A 53 11.35 -0.46 -2.25
CA VAL A 53 10.29 -0.64 -3.24
C VAL A 53 8.92 -0.50 -2.59
N PRO A 54 7.93 0.08 -3.30
CA PRO A 54 6.57 0.15 -2.78
C PRO A 54 5.93 -1.24 -2.78
N ILE A 55 5.29 -1.60 -1.68
CA ILE A 55 4.56 -2.85 -1.50
C ILE A 55 3.16 -2.54 -1.00
N LEU A 56 2.15 -3.08 -1.70
CA LEU A 56 0.77 -3.07 -1.24
C LEU A 56 0.64 -3.96 0.00
N ARG A 57 0.25 -3.38 1.13
CA ARG A 57 0.05 -4.08 2.40
C ARG A 57 -1.38 -4.54 2.60
N GLN A 58 -2.34 -3.70 2.26
CA GLN A 58 -3.75 -3.99 2.42
C GLN A 58 -4.56 -3.33 1.32
N GLU A 59 -5.61 -4.01 0.89
CA GLU A 59 -6.63 -3.48 -0.01
C GLU A 59 -8.00 -3.79 0.60
N ILE A 60 -8.81 -2.76 0.82
CA ILE A 60 -10.21 -2.91 1.26
C ILE A 60 -11.14 -2.23 0.27
N THR A 61 -12.38 -2.74 0.19
CA THR A 61 -13.41 -2.17 -0.68
C THR A 61 -14.60 -1.75 0.15
N ILE A 62 -15.01 -0.50 -0.05
CA ILE A 62 -16.20 0.09 0.55
C ILE A 62 -17.26 0.17 -0.55
N THR A 63 -18.36 -0.55 -0.37
CA THR A 63 -19.50 -0.54 -1.30
C THR A 63 -20.68 0.14 -0.65
N ARG A 64 -21.34 1.03 -1.38
CA ARG A 64 -22.60 1.63 -0.94
C ARG A 64 -23.73 0.61 -1.02
N ASP A 65 -24.49 0.44 0.05
CA ASP A 65 -25.74 -0.30 0.07
C ASP A 65 -26.91 0.70 0.17
N ALA A 66 -27.59 0.87 -0.97
CA ALA A 66 -28.70 1.79 -1.10
C ALA A 66 -30.05 1.17 -0.69
N THR A 67 -30.07 -0.09 -0.26
CA THR A 67 -31.30 -0.79 0.15
C THR A 67 -31.71 -0.46 1.59
N THR A 68 -30.80 0.09 2.39
CA THR A 68 -31.05 0.50 3.78
C THR A 68 -31.41 1.98 3.88
N ASN A 69 -32.20 2.34 4.90
CA ASN A 69 -32.50 3.72 5.26
C ASN A 69 -32.23 3.96 6.76
N PRO A 70 -31.17 4.69 7.15
CA PRO A 70 -30.24 5.43 6.29
C PRO A 70 -29.38 4.52 5.41
N VAL A 71 -28.83 5.09 4.34
CA VAL A 71 -27.89 4.42 3.43
C VAL A 71 -26.72 3.87 4.26
N SER A 72 -26.39 2.60 4.05
CA SER A 72 -25.28 1.95 4.73
C SER A 72 -24.11 1.71 3.77
N TYR A 73 -22.95 1.43 4.32
CA TYR A 73 -21.73 1.15 3.58
C TYR A 73 -21.13 -0.14 4.11
N ASN A 74 -20.90 -1.08 3.21
CA ASN A 74 -20.30 -2.37 3.53
C ASN A 74 -18.81 -2.31 3.24
N VAL A 75 -18.00 -2.75 4.21
CA VAL A 75 -16.56 -2.85 4.08
C VAL A 75 -16.19 -4.31 3.95
N THR A 76 -15.49 -4.67 2.87
CA THR A 76 -14.97 -6.02 2.67
C THR A 76 -13.47 -6.05 2.94
N ARG A 77 -12.97 -7.23 3.35
CA ARG A 77 -11.56 -7.47 3.74
C ARG A 77 -11.12 -6.78 5.05
N GLY A 78 -12.09 -6.52 5.93
CA GLY A 78 -11.87 -6.01 7.28
C GLY A 78 -11.60 -4.51 7.35
N ALA A 79 -11.30 -4.03 8.56
CA ALA A 79 -10.97 -2.63 8.77
C ALA A 79 -9.58 -2.29 8.21
N LEU A 80 -9.41 -1.06 7.71
CA LEU A 80 -8.11 -0.54 7.31
C LEU A 80 -7.21 -0.44 8.55
N VAL A 81 -6.06 -1.12 8.54
CA VAL A 81 -5.12 -1.06 9.67
C VAL A 81 -4.01 -0.07 9.34
N LEU A 82 -4.01 1.06 10.06
CA LEU A 82 -2.95 2.07 10.00
C LEU A 82 -1.96 1.79 11.13
N GLY A 83 -1.17 0.74 10.96
CA GLY A 83 -0.20 0.31 11.96
C GLY A 83 1.05 -0.22 11.29
N HIS A 84 2.20 0.27 11.74
CA HIS A 84 3.47 -0.30 11.33
C HIS A 84 3.65 -1.64 12.06
N ARG A 85 3.76 -2.76 11.33
CA ARG A 85 4.21 -4.02 11.94
C ARG A 85 5.63 -3.79 12.44
N ARG A 86 5.81 -3.70 13.76
CA ARG A 86 7.15 -3.72 14.37
C ARG A 86 7.84 -4.98 13.87
N ARG A 87 8.93 -4.84 13.10
CA ARG A 87 9.89 -5.93 12.93
C ARG A 87 10.36 -6.26 14.35
N ILE A 88 10.00 -7.42 14.87
CA ILE A 88 10.67 -7.98 16.05
C ILE A 88 12.04 -8.42 15.50
N PRO A 89 13.15 -7.77 15.90
CA PRO A 89 14.47 -8.25 15.51
C PRO A 89 14.69 -9.65 16.11
N PRO A 90 15.43 -10.55 15.41
CA PRO A 90 15.85 -11.82 15.98
C PRO A 90 16.72 -11.62 17.24
#